data_AF-A0A2Z3J2W7-F1
#
_entry.id   AF-A0A2Z3J2W7-F1
#
_cell.length_a   1.000
_cell.length_b   1.000
_cell.length_c   1.000
_cell.angle_alpha   90.00
_cell.angle_beta   90.00
_cell.angle_gamma   90.00
#
_symmetry.space_group_name_H-M   'P 1'
#
loop_
_entity.id
_entity.type
_entity.pdbx_description
1 polymer ?
#
loop_
_entity_poly.entity_id
_entity_poly.type
_entity_poly.pdbx_seq_one_letter_code
_entity_poly.pdbx_strand_id
1 'polypeptide(L)'
;MFDSRVIQRYLAAQRGHAPLSWREENQLTVIDGANDAFVALLLAARSGLDPSQDAMIYNRHRERIRTCLDWLETAAADGAFDHWHYPAICVYCMLDWVVFRELHDMSGYRALAAVRERHGGQPGVAATDPRQAV
;
A
#
# COMPACT_ATOMS: atom_id res chain seq x y z
N MET A 1 18.89 -0.39 10.93
CA MET A 1 17.55 -0.64 11.52
C MET A 1 16.64 -0.99 10.38
N PHE A 2 15.93 -2.11 10.45
CA PHE A 2 15.05 -2.59 9.40
C PHE A 2 13.84 -3.27 10.03
N ASP A 3 12.66 -3.28 9.41
CA ASP A 3 12.30 -2.68 8.11
C ASP A 3 11.59 -1.30 8.27
N SER A 4 10.89 -0.81 7.25
CA SER A 4 10.19 0.47 7.16
C SER A 4 9.35 0.80 8.41
N ARG A 5 8.60 -0.18 8.95
CA ARG A 5 7.80 -0.03 10.18
C ARG A 5 8.65 0.19 11.42
N VAL A 6 9.79 -0.49 11.53
CA VAL A 6 10.72 -0.33 12.66
C VAL A 6 11.39 1.04 12.58
N ILE A 7 11.81 1.44 11.38
CA ILE A 7 12.39 2.77 11.12
C ILE A 7 11.38 3.86 11.48
N GLN A 8 10.14 3.77 11.00
CA GLN A 8 9.11 4.76 11.31
C GLN A 8 8.81 4.81 12.80
N ARG A 9 8.66 3.66 13.47
CA ARG A 9 8.40 3.61 14.92
C ARG A 9 9.53 4.25 15.72
N TYR A 10 10.78 4.03 15.31
CA TYR A 10 11.93 4.67 15.93
C TYR A 10 11.91 6.19 15.77
N LEU A 11 11.66 6.68 14.55
CA LEU A 11 11.55 8.11 14.27
C LEU A 11 10.38 8.76 15.03
N ALA A 12 9.24 8.06 15.11
CA ALA A 12 8.07 8.52 15.85
C ALA A 12 8.36 8.65 17.34
N ALA A 13 9.03 7.66 17.94
CA ALA A 13 9.44 7.70 19.34
C ALA A 13 10.43 8.83 19.62
N GLN A 14 11.42 9.05 18.76
CA GLN A 14 12.38 10.17 18.90
C GLN A 14 11.71 11.55 18.82
N ARG A 15 10.60 11.66 18.11
CA ARG A 15 9.84 12.91 17.94
C ARG A 15 8.69 13.07 18.95
N GLY A 16 8.54 12.14 19.89
CA GLY A 16 7.48 12.18 20.90
C GLY A 16 6.07 11.97 20.33
N HIS A 17 5.94 11.32 19.17
CA HIS A 17 4.64 10.96 18.62
C HIS A 17 4.01 9.81 19.42
N ALA A 18 2.68 9.79 19.47
CA ALA A 18 1.94 8.70 20.08
C ALA A 18 2.24 7.36 19.35
N PRO A 19 2.30 6.24 20.09
CA PRO A 19 2.41 4.94 19.45
C PRO A 19 1.15 4.65 18.63
N LEU A 20 1.31 3.80 17.61
CA LEU A 20 0.19 3.33 16.81
C LEU A 20 -0.79 2.54 17.67
N SER A 21 -2.08 2.77 17.45
CA SER A 21 -3.13 1.95 18.02
C SER A 21 -3.17 0.57 17.35
N TRP A 22 -3.78 -0.42 18.02
CA TRP A 22 -3.99 -1.75 17.44
C TRP A 22 -4.74 -1.74 16.11
N ARG A 23 -5.64 -0.76 15.92
CA ARG A 23 -6.36 -0.56 14.66
C ARG A 23 -5.40 -0.15 13.54
N GLU A 24 -4.52 0.82 13.81
CA GLU A 24 -3.51 1.28 12.85
C GLU A 24 -2.48 0.20 12.56
N GLU A 25 -2.06 -0.56 13.57
CA GLU A 25 -1.16 -1.71 13.37
C GLU A 25 -1.77 -2.80 12.48
N ASN A 26 -3.08 -3.03 12.60
CA ASN A 26 -3.81 -3.93 11.71
C ASN A 26 -3.92 -3.38 10.29
N GLN A 27 -4.24 -2.09 10.12
CA GLN A 27 -4.27 -1.44 8.80
C GLN A 27 -2.94 -1.61 8.07
N LEU A 28 -1.82 -1.32 8.75
CA LEU A 28 -0.48 -1.50 8.19
C LEU A 28 -0.21 -2.95 7.79
N THR A 29 -0.63 -3.93 8.60
CA THR A 29 -0.47 -5.36 8.28
C THR A 29 -1.23 -5.76 7.01
N VAL A 30 -2.41 -5.20 6.79
CA VAL A 30 -3.18 -5.45 5.56
C VAL A 30 -2.53 -4.77 4.36
N ILE A 31 -2.03 -3.53 4.51
CA ILE A 31 -1.33 -2.79 3.46
C ILE A 31 -0.05 -3.54 3.05
N ASP A 32 0.80 -3.91 4.00
CA ASP A 32 2.04 -4.65 3.73
C ASP A 32 1.74 -5.97 3.02
N GLY A 33 0.69 -6.69 3.47
CA GLY A 33 0.27 -7.94 2.87
C GLY A 33 -0.19 -7.84 1.40
N ALA A 34 -0.81 -6.70 1.02
CA ALA A 34 -1.13 -6.42 -0.37
C ALA A 34 0.12 -6.02 -1.17
N ASN A 35 0.94 -5.12 -0.61
CA ASN A 35 2.16 -4.63 -1.25
C ASN A 35 3.15 -5.77 -1.55
N ASP A 36 3.40 -6.65 -0.60
CA ASP A 36 4.27 -7.81 -0.77
C ASP A 36 3.76 -8.77 -1.85
N ALA A 37 2.44 -8.95 -1.94
CA ALA A 37 1.84 -9.79 -2.97
C ALA A 37 1.97 -9.17 -4.36
N PHE A 38 1.82 -7.84 -4.49
CA PHE A 38 2.09 -7.15 -5.75
C PHE A 38 3.57 -7.23 -6.15
N VAL A 39 4.49 -7.01 -5.21
CA VAL A 39 5.93 -7.13 -5.44
C VAL A 39 6.29 -8.54 -5.89
N ALA A 40 5.75 -9.58 -5.25
CA ALA A 40 6.01 -10.97 -5.63
C ALA A 40 5.59 -11.26 -7.08
N LEU A 41 4.38 -10.85 -7.49
CA LEU A 41 3.91 -11.04 -8.87
C LEU A 41 4.72 -10.22 -9.89
N LEU A 42 5.08 -8.99 -9.54
CA LEU A 42 5.94 -8.15 -10.39
C LEU A 42 7.33 -8.74 -10.56
N LEU A 43 7.94 -9.26 -9.49
CA LEU A 43 9.23 -9.92 -9.55
C LEU A 43 9.16 -11.18 -10.42
N ALA A 44 8.12 -12.01 -10.26
CA ALA A 44 7.90 -13.17 -11.13
C ALA A 44 7.87 -12.77 -12.61
N ALA A 45 7.09 -11.75 -12.97
CA ALA A 45 7.05 -11.23 -14.35
C ALA A 45 8.43 -10.77 -14.85
N ARG A 46 9.17 -10.03 -14.01
CA ARG A 46 10.52 -9.54 -14.36
C ARG A 46 11.57 -10.65 -14.44
N SER A 47 11.33 -11.78 -13.79
CA SER A 47 12.17 -12.97 -13.88
C SER A 47 11.82 -13.86 -15.08
N GLY A 48 10.94 -13.41 -15.98
CA GLY A 48 10.54 -14.16 -17.17
C GLY A 48 9.51 -15.26 -16.88
N LEU A 49 8.90 -15.25 -15.70
CA LEU A 49 7.77 -16.12 -15.38
C LEU A 49 6.47 -15.46 -15.83
N ASP A 50 5.45 -16.26 -16.08
CA ASP A 50 4.11 -15.77 -16.40
C ASP A 50 3.20 -15.84 -15.16
N PRO A 51 3.05 -14.74 -14.39
CA PRO A 51 2.20 -14.72 -13.22
C PRO A 51 0.70 -14.82 -13.56
N SER A 52 0.28 -14.75 -14.84
CA SER A 52 -1.11 -14.95 -15.22
C SER A 52 -1.55 -16.42 -15.20
N GLN A 53 -0.57 -17.34 -15.19
CA GLN A 53 -0.82 -18.78 -15.17
C GLN A 53 -1.67 -19.21 -13.96
N ASP A 54 -2.43 -20.28 -14.17
CA ASP A 54 -3.15 -20.98 -13.12
C ASP A 54 -2.19 -21.85 -12.29
N ALA A 55 -1.32 -21.18 -11.54
CA ALA A 55 -0.43 -21.80 -10.58
C ALA A 55 -0.84 -21.40 -9.17
N MET A 56 -0.82 -22.36 -8.25
CA MET A 56 -1.24 -22.17 -6.85
C MET A 56 -0.58 -20.95 -6.19
N ILE A 57 0.72 -20.74 -6.44
CA ILE A 57 1.47 -19.60 -5.89
C ILE A 57 0.91 -18.25 -6.38
N TYR A 58 0.63 -18.12 -7.68
CA TYR A 58 0.08 -16.88 -8.24
C TYR A 58 -1.37 -16.67 -7.82
N ASN A 59 -2.18 -17.73 -7.80
CA ASN A 59 -3.55 -17.70 -7.29
C ASN A 59 -3.60 -17.18 -5.85
N ARG A 60 -2.67 -17.64 -5.00
CA ARG A 60 -2.62 -17.21 -3.60
C ARG A 60 -2.30 -15.73 -3.46
N HIS A 61 -1.38 -15.20 -4.26
CA HIS A 61 -1.08 -13.77 -4.26
C HIS A 61 -2.25 -12.94 -4.82
N ARG A 62 -2.91 -13.38 -5.90
CA ARG A 62 -4.13 -12.74 -6.42
C ARG A 62 -5.25 -12.68 -5.38
N GLU A 63 -5.50 -13.79 -4.69
CA GLU A 63 -6.50 -13.86 -3.62
C GLU A 63 -6.14 -12.92 -2.46
N ARG A 64 -4.84 -12.87 -2.09
CA ARG A 64 -4.36 -11.96 -1.04
C ARG A 64 -4.57 -10.50 -1.41
N ILE A 65 -4.21 -10.12 -2.65
CA ILE A 65 -4.44 -8.77 -3.17
C ILE A 65 -5.92 -8.42 -3.08
N ARG A 66 -6.80 -9.26 -3.62
CA ARG A 66 -8.25 -9.01 -3.61
C ARG A 66 -8.78 -8.85 -2.18
N THR A 67 -8.45 -9.78 -1.29
CA THR A 67 -8.94 -9.77 0.10
C THR A 67 -8.46 -8.53 0.85
N CYS A 68 -7.19 -8.14 0.67
CA CYS A 68 -6.65 -6.94 1.30
C CYS A 68 -7.28 -5.67 0.72
N LEU A 69 -7.45 -5.56 -0.60
CA LEU A 69 -8.07 -4.39 -1.22
C LEU A 69 -9.55 -4.25 -0.85
N ASP A 70 -10.31 -5.35 -0.81
CA ASP A 70 -11.71 -5.35 -0.35
C ASP A 70 -11.82 -4.82 1.10
N TRP A 71 -10.91 -5.25 1.97
CA TRP A 71 -10.86 -4.77 3.36
C TRP A 71 -10.45 -3.30 3.45
N LEU A 72 -9.43 -2.89 2.68
CA LEU A 72 -8.93 -1.52 2.67
C LEU A 72 -9.93 -0.54 2.05
N GLU A 73 -10.70 -0.95 1.05
CA GLU A 73 -11.79 -0.18 0.47
C GLU A 73 -12.88 0.10 1.50
N THR A 74 -13.26 -0.91 2.29
CA THR A 74 -14.21 -0.74 3.39
C THR A 74 -13.64 0.23 4.44
N ALA A 75 -12.39 0.04 4.85
CA ALA A 75 -11.74 0.93 5.80
C ALA A 75 -11.65 2.39 5.27
N ALA A 76 -11.35 2.56 4.00
CA ALA A 76 -11.29 3.87 3.34
C ALA A 76 -12.68 4.53 3.30
N ALA A 77 -13.73 3.78 3.00
CA ALA A 77 -15.11 4.27 3.03
C ALA A 77 -15.54 4.70 4.44
N ASP A 78 -15.03 4.02 5.47
CA ASP A 78 -15.23 4.38 6.89
C ASP A 78 -14.35 5.54 7.38
N GLY A 79 -13.59 6.19 6.49
CA GLY A 79 -12.75 7.35 6.81
C GLY A 79 -11.42 7.03 7.49
N ALA A 80 -10.99 5.76 7.49
CA ALA A 80 -9.75 5.33 8.15
C ALA A 80 -8.47 6.00 7.65
N PHE A 81 -8.52 6.64 6.48
CA PHE A 81 -7.37 7.28 5.83
C PHE A 81 -7.66 8.75 5.46
N ASP A 82 -8.63 9.39 6.12
CA ASP A 82 -8.98 10.79 5.83
C ASP A 82 -7.90 11.77 6.29
N HIS A 83 -7.17 11.42 7.35
CA HIS A 83 -6.07 12.22 7.88
C HIS A 83 -4.72 11.69 7.41
N TRP A 84 -3.76 12.59 7.19
CA TRP A 84 -2.40 12.25 6.74
C TRP A 84 -1.51 11.72 7.87
N HIS A 85 -1.91 10.58 8.44
CA HIS A 85 -1.14 9.81 9.42
C HIS A 85 -0.40 8.66 8.74
N TYR A 86 0.41 7.93 9.51
CA TYR A 86 1.28 6.90 8.95
C TYR A 86 0.55 5.81 8.13
N PRO A 87 -0.57 5.21 8.59
CA PRO A 87 -1.35 4.30 7.73
C PRO A 87 -1.85 4.93 6.41
N ALA A 88 -2.26 6.21 6.41
CA ALA A 88 -2.69 6.91 5.21
C ALA A 88 -1.52 7.13 4.23
N ILE A 89 -0.33 7.42 4.75
CA ILE A 89 0.91 7.49 3.96
C ILE A 89 1.21 6.13 3.33
N CYS A 90 1.15 5.05 4.11
CA CYS A 90 1.43 3.70 3.63
C CYS A 90 0.46 3.25 2.53
N VAL A 91 -0.84 3.44 2.73
CA VAL A 91 -1.83 3.06 1.71
C VAL A 91 -1.70 3.94 0.47
N TYR A 92 -1.43 5.25 0.62
CA TYR A 92 -1.16 6.14 -0.51
C TYR A 92 0.04 5.64 -1.33
N CYS A 93 1.17 5.35 -0.68
CA CYS A 93 2.37 4.88 -1.35
C CYS A 93 2.13 3.58 -2.13
N MET A 94 1.41 2.62 -1.53
CA MET A 94 1.03 1.37 -2.21
C MET A 94 0.13 1.66 -3.43
N LEU A 95 -0.93 2.45 -3.26
CA LEU A 95 -1.89 2.76 -4.32
C LEU A 95 -1.23 3.50 -5.49
N ASP A 96 -0.42 4.53 -5.20
CA ASP A 96 0.25 5.27 -6.26
C ASP A 96 1.26 4.42 -7.03
N TRP A 97 1.97 3.53 -6.33
CA TRP A 97 2.90 2.60 -6.95
C TRP A 97 2.19 1.54 -7.81
N VAL A 98 1.10 0.95 -7.33
CA VAL A 98 0.29 -0.03 -8.08
C VAL A 98 -0.28 0.59 -9.35
N VAL A 99 -0.79 1.82 -9.27
CA VAL A 99 -1.32 2.54 -10.45
C VAL A 99 -0.20 2.93 -11.41
N PHE A 100 0.93 3.45 -10.91
CA PHE A 100 2.10 3.79 -11.73
C PHE A 100 2.60 2.60 -12.55
N ARG A 101 2.62 1.42 -11.93
CA ARG A 101 3.13 0.18 -12.52
C ARG A 101 2.08 -0.62 -13.27
N GLU A 102 0.83 -0.13 -13.33
CA GLU A 102 -0.30 -0.79 -13.99
C GLU A 102 -0.52 -2.24 -13.51
N LEU A 103 -0.33 -2.51 -12.21
CA LEU A 103 -0.34 -3.87 -11.66
C LEU A 103 -1.75 -4.41 -11.37
N HIS A 104 -2.74 -3.53 -11.27
CA HIS A 104 -4.10 -3.90 -10.91
C HIS A 104 -5.10 -2.92 -11.51
N ASP A 105 -6.26 -3.43 -11.91
CA ASP A 105 -7.41 -2.58 -12.22
C ASP A 105 -8.02 -2.05 -10.92
N MET A 106 -7.95 -0.73 -10.73
CA MET A 106 -8.47 -0.06 -9.54
C MET A 106 -9.90 0.47 -9.72
N SER A 107 -10.54 0.24 -10.88
CA SER A 107 -11.87 0.77 -11.21
C SER A 107 -12.97 0.40 -10.21
N GLY A 108 -12.82 -0.76 -9.54
CA GLY A 108 -13.73 -1.24 -8.50
C GLY A 108 -13.55 -0.62 -7.11
N TYR A 109 -12.48 0.12 -6.85
CA TYR A 109 -12.12 0.61 -5.51
C TYR A 109 -12.18 2.14 -5.42
N ARG A 110 -13.40 2.67 -5.31
CA ARG A 110 -13.67 4.11 -5.40
C ARG A 110 -13.17 4.87 -4.17
N ALA A 111 -13.31 4.30 -2.97
CA ALA A 111 -12.84 4.92 -1.74
C ALA A 111 -11.30 4.97 -1.71
N LEU A 112 -10.62 3.90 -2.13
CA LEU A 112 -9.17 3.91 -2.29
C LEU A 112 -8.69 4.91 -3.35
N ALA A 113 -9.40 5.02 -4.48
CA ALA A 113 -9.12 6.05 -5.48
C ALA A 113 -9.22 7.47 -4.88
N ALA A 114 -10.26 7.73 -4.07
CA ALA A 114 -10.44 9.01 -3.39
C ALA A 114 -9.33 9.30 -2.36
N VAL A 115 -8.84 8.28 -1.64
CA VAL A 115 -7.68 8.43 -0.73
C VAL A 115 -6.44 8.87 -1.49
N ARG A 116 -6.15 8.26 -2.64
CA ARG A 116 -5.02 8.63 -3.49
C ARG A 116 -5.15 10.05 -4.02
N GLU A 117 -6.32 10.43 -4.53
CA GLU A 117 -6.56 11.79 -5.02
C GLU A 117 -6.39 12.84 -3.90
N ARG A 118 -7.03 12.61 -2.75
CA ARG A 118 -6.99 13.53 -1.60
C ARG A 118 -5.58 13.84 -1.13
N HIS A 119 -4.72 12.83 -1.08
CA HIS A 119 -3.37 12.98 -0.52
C HIS A 119 -2.28 13.22 -1.55
N GLY A 120 -2.60 13.25 -2.86
CA GLY A 120 -1.62 13.48 -3.91
C GLY A 120 -0.87 14.82 -3.82
N GLY A 121 -1.44 15.81 -3.14
CA GLY A 121 -0.84 17.13 -2.90
C GLY A 121 -0.07 17.27 -1.58
N GLN A 122 0.07 16.21 -0.78
CA GLN A 122 0.72 16.31 0.52
C GLN A 122 2.22 16.64 0.41
N PRO A 123 2.78 17.41 1.35
CA PRO A 123 4.22 17.69 1.37
C PRO A 123 5.05 16.40 1.34
N GLY A 124 6.07 16.39 0.49
CA GLY A 124 6.96 15.24 0.30
C GLY A 124 6.54 14.31 -0.85
N VAL A 125 5.25 14.20 -1.17
CA VAL A 125 4.76 13.28 -2.23
C VAL A 125 5.43 13.57 -3.57
N ALA A 126 5.39 14.82 -4.04
CA ALA A 126 6.01 15.21 -5.30
C ALA A 126 7.54 15.04 -5.30
N ALA A 127 8.19 15.22 -4.14
CA ALA A 127 9.64 15.09 -3.99
C ALA A 127 10.10 13.63 -3.95
N THR A 128 9.18 12.69 -3.72
CA THR A 128 9.45 11.25 -3.66
C THR A 128 8.68 10.48 -4.72
N ASP A 129 8.24 11.14 -5.80
CA ASP A 129 7.48 10.50 -6.87
C ASP A 129 8.37 9.46 -7.60
N PRO A 130 8.00 8.17 -7.60
CA PRO A 130 8.80 7.13 -8.26
C PRO A 130 8.95 7.34 -9.78
N ARG A 131 8.13 8.18 -10.41
CA ARG A 131 8.23 8.53 -11.83
C ARG A 131 9.42 9.44 -12.13
N GLN A 132 9.96 10.12 -11.11
CA GLN A 132 11.11 11.01 -11.24
C GLN A 132 12.44 10.31 -10.94
N ALA A 133 12.41 9.08 -10.43
CA ALA A 133 13.61 8.28 -10.20
C ALA A 133 14.13 7.74 -11.56
N VAL A 134 15.11 8.45 -12.12
CA VAL A 134 15.89 8.05 -13.31
C VAL A 134 17.01 7.11 -12.90
#